data_AF-A0A8T5RBF4-F1
#
_entry.id   AF-A0A8T5RBF4-F1
#
_cell.length_a   1.000
_cell.length_b   1.000
_cell.length_c   1.000
_cell.angle_alpha   90.00
_cell.angle_beta   90.00
_cell.angle_gamma   90.00
#
_symmetry.space_group_name_H-M   'P 1'
#
loop_
_entity.id
_entity.type
_entity.pdbx_description
1 polymer ?
#
loop_
_entity_poly.entity_id
_entity_poly.type
_entity_poly.pdbx_seq_one_letter_code
_entity_poly.pdbx_strand_id
1 'polypeptide(L)'
;MEVTYSLPPGTMAVDTNLNLWGGVSDFVNGTARRESYDIGSHPAITMSPKHTSEIVAWMLQALQGMTYEDAWTIADPAKQTWLGAELFGMLAAFATLISILPLAYLLMNTKYFNEVRQPMPEKIHTPKKSTWWIVATVNTAIAGITYWFFIPGYGLSDNWLFDTKIGDYTVFNHGIANGFELWYLLNATICIILWTVWYLLTKWRKGRDSISLHDVGLTFSTKEELADLSLVKKATKAFNPRIISKTIVIAAILFGWMYGLVFLSQAFLNVEFRGFWTMMKTFSDLQRAVDFWPYFGIVLFFALVNAGIYMYGQLRMKEYKNTYITHTVWFFKYCYLMLGGLVVVMLVQYGPQWFGGELTSTNLVGWGLADTNRMMIIQLMGAIPMLAMTYFLSINLYRQTGRVYLSAIMFAAIQVWFQMTALVAYV
;
A
#
# COMPACT_ATOMS: atom_id res chain seq x y z
N MET A 1 -5.85 35.69 -34.44
CA MET A 1 -7.23 35.18 -34.24
C MET A 1 -7.09 33.72 -33.84
N GLU A 2 -7.03 33.47 -32.53
CA GLU A 2 -7.20 32.12 -31.99
C GLU A 2 -8.67 31.75 -32.13
N VAL A 3 -8.97 30.67 -32.86
CA VAL A 3 -10.31 30.11 -32.93
C VAL A 3 -10.38 29.03 -31.87
N THR A 4 -10.94 29.39 -30.71
CA THR A 4 -11.30 28.46 -29.64
C THR A 4 -12.55 27.70 -30.07
N TYR A 5 -12.43 26.41 -30.38
CA TYR A 5 -13.58 25.54 -30.54
C TYR A 5 -13.98 24.99 -29.17
N SER A 6 -14.89 25.69 -28.48
CA SER A 6 -15.62 25.09 -27.36
C SER A 6 -16.84 24.36 -27.90
N LEU A 7 -16.79 23.03 -27.93
CA LEU A 7 -18.00 22.23 -28.14
C LEU A 7 -18.87 22.28 -26.88
N PRO A 8 -20.22 22.39 -27.00
CA PRO A 8 -21.12 22.33 -25.86
C PRO A 8 -20.93 21.05 -25.04
N PRO A 9 -21.16 21.09 -23.70
CA PRO A 9 -21.29 19.88 -22.89
C PRO A 9 -22.40 18.99 -23.47
N GLY A 10 -22.07 17.74 -23.80
CA GLY A 10 -23.00 16.79 -24.42
C GLY A 10 -22.87 16.63 -25.94
N THR A 11 -21.89 17.29 -26.58
CA THR A 11 -21.62 17.02 -28.01
C THR A 11 -20.80 15.75 -28.15
N MET A 12 -21.42 14.67 -28.63
CA MET A 12 -20.64 13.61 -29.28
C MET A 12 -20.07 14.21 -30.56
N ALA A 13 -18.76 14.12 -30.75
CA ALA A 13 -18.25 14.03 -32.09
C ALA A 13 -18.74 12.69 -32.64
N VAL A 14 -19.95 12.67 -33.21
CA VAL A 14 -20.23 11.67 -34.25
C VAL A 14 -19.46 12.17 -35.45
N ASP A 15 -18.15 11.94 -35.43
CA ASP A 15 -17.41 12.03 -36.66
C ASP A 15 -17.87 10.84 -37.49
N THR A 16 -18.91 11.05 -38.30
CA THR A 16 -19.30 10.11 -39.35
C THR A 16 -18.15 9.87 -40.35
N ASN A 17 -17.03 10.58 -40.21
CA ASN A 17 -15.80 10.43 -40.97
C ASN A 17 -14.58 10.00 -40.14
N LEU A 18 -14.73 9.36 -38.96
CA LEU A 18 -13.62 8.62 -38.33
C LEU A 18 -13.33 7.30 -39.08
N ASN A 19 -13.03 7.44 -40.37
CA ASN A 19 -12.43 6.46 -41.27
C ASN A 19 -10.93 6.31 -41.01
N LEU A 20 -10.48 6.30 -39.75
CA LEU A 20 -9.07 6.02 -39.45
C LEU A 20 -8.73 4.52 -39.60
N TRP A 21 -9.74 3.64 -39.79
CA TRP A 21 -9.55 2.21 -40.08
C TRP A 21 -10.57 1.60 -41.07
N GLY A 22 -11.12 2.39 -42.00
CA GLY A 22 -11.73 1.90 -43.26
C GLY A 22 -12.82 0.81 -43.16
N GLY A 23 -13.83 0.97 -42.29
CA GLY A 23 -14.98 0.06 -42.26
C GLY A 23 -16.21 0.70 -41.61
N VAL A 24 -17.40 0.38 -42.12
CA VAL A 24 -18.68 0.74 -41.49
C VAL A 24 -18.76 0.04 -40.13
N SER A 25 -18.79 0.80 -39.05
CA SER A 25 -18.92 0.28 -37.69
C SER A 25 -20.34 -0.24 -37.46
N ASP A 26 -20.49 -1.54 -37.19
CA ASP A 26 -21.79 -2.17 -37.00
C ASP A 26 -21.72 -3.23 -35.89
N PHE A 27 -22.74 -3.27 -35.04
CA PHE A 27 -22.89 -4.29 -34.00
C PHE A 27 -23.12 -5.68 -34.59
N VAL A 28 -23.88 -5.77 -35.70
CA VAL A 28 -24.19 -7.05 -36.35
C VAL A 28 -22.94 -7.73 -36.87
N ASN A 29 -21.98 -6.94 -37.36
CA ASN A 29 -20.73 -7.42 -37.92
C ASN A 29 -19.57 -7.47 -36.91
N GLY A 30 -19.81 -7.11 -35.64
CA GLY A 30 -18.77 -7.06 -34.59
C GLY A 30 -17.70 -5.98 -34.80
N THR A 31 -17.91 -5.07 -35.75
CA THR A 31 -17.00 -3.97 -36.11
C THR A 31 -17.30 -2.68 -35.35
N ALA A 32 -18.36 -2.66 -34.54
CA ALA A 32 -18.73 -1.53 -33.71
C ALA A 32 -17.57 -1.09 -32.80
N ARG A 33 -17.23 0.19 -32.87
CA ARG A 33 -16.22 0.85 -32.03
C ARG A 33 -16.77 2.20 -31.59
N ARG A 34 -16.41 2.61 -30.38
CA ARG A 34 -16.72 3.93 -29.84
C ARG A 34 -15.48 4.52 -29.22
N GLU A 35 -15.14 5.74 -29.63
CA GLU A 35 -14.11 6.54 -29.00
C GLU A 35 -14.77 7.77 -28.38
N SER A 36 -14.52 8.01 -27.09
CA SER A 36 -15.02 9.18 -26.38
C SER A 36 -13.82 10.00 -25.88
N TYR A 37 -13.80 11.28 -26.23
CA TYR A 37 -12.82 12.20 -25.66
C TYR A 37 -13.33 12.76 -24.34
N ASP A 38 -12.66 12.40 -23.25
CA ASP A 38 -12.98 12.85 -21.91
C ASP A 38 -11.84 13.71 -21.35
N ILE A 39 -12.19 14.86 -20.79
CA ILE A 39 -11.22 15.74 -20.13
C ILE A 39 -10.87 15.11 -18.78
N GLY A 40 -9.66 14.58 -18.67
CA GLY A 40 -9.18 13.96 -17.43
C GLY A 40 -7.82 13.30 -17.58
N SER A 41 -7.16 13.07 -16.45
CA SER A 41 -5.99 12.21 -16.36
C SER A 41 -6.41 10.73 -16.31
N HIS A 42 -5.49 9.79 -16.58
CA HIS A 42 -5.76 8.36 -16.36
C HIS A 42 -6.41 8.07 -15.00
N PRO A 43 -5.94 8.63 -13.85
CA PRO A 43 -6.66 8.42 -12.59
C PRO A 43 -8.02 9.13 -12.56
N ALA A 44 -8.11 10.38 -13.04
CA ALA A 44 -9.35 11.14 -12.96
C ALA A 44 -10.46 10.62 -13.90
N ILE A 45 -10.13 9.81 -14.91
CA ILE A 45 -11.11 9.30 -15.87
C ILE A 45 -12.09 8.33 -15.22
N THR A 46 -11.65 7.55 -14.22
CA THR A 46 -12.53 6.70 -13.41
C THR A 46 -13.42 7.53 -12.49
N MET A 47 -13.21 8.85 -12.43
CA MET A 47 -13.99 9.82 -11.66
C MET A 47 -14.85 10.74 -12.51
N SER A 48 -14.82 10.60 -13.83
CA SER A 48 -15.58 11.43 -14.74
C SER A 48 -16.98 10.87 -14.93
N PRO A 49 -18.05 11.60 -14.53
CA PRO A 49 -19.42 11.16 -14.77
C PRO A 49 -19.69 10.94 -16.26
N LYS A 50 -19.11 11.79 -17.11
CA LYS A 50 -19.19 11.67 -18.56
C LYS A 50 -18.56 10.35 -19.03
N HIS A 51 -17.33 10.05 -18.62
CA HIS A 51 -16.66 8.83 -19.04
C HIS A 51 -17.45 7.58 -18.64
N THR A 52 -17.96 7.55 -17.41
CA THR A 52 -18.82 6.47 -16.94
C THR A 52 -20.11 6.38 -17.77
N SER A 53 -20.74 7.50 -18.10
CA SER A 53 -21.93 7.52 -18.97
C SER A 53 -21.65 6.93 -20.34
N GLU A 54 -20.52 7.30 -20.94
CA GLU A 54 -20.12 6.83 -22.28
C GLU A 54 -19.95 5.30 -22.29
N ILE A 55 -19.30 4.74 -21.27
CA ILE A 55 -19.11 3.29 -21.10
C ILE A 55 -20.44 2.59 -20.85
N VAL A 56 -21.24 3.07 -19.90
CA VAL A 56 -22.52 2.43 -19.54
C VAL A 56 -23.49 2.46 -20.73
N ALA A 57 -23.64 3.61 -21.38
CA ALA A 57 -24.49 3.75 -22.56
C ALA A 57 -24.02 2.84 -23.69
N TRP A 58 -22.70 2.69 -23.89
CA TRP A 58 -22.18 1.77 -24.89
C TRP A 58 -22.52 0.32 -24.57
N MET A 59 -22.33 -0.12 -23.33
CA MET A 59 -22.63 -1.49 -22.91
C MET A 59 -24.13 -1.80 -23.00
N LEU A 60 -25.01 -0.85 -22.68
CA LEU A 60 -26.46 -1.00 -22.84
C LEU A 60 -26.86 -1.17 -24.31
N GLN A 61 -26.28 -0.39 -25.21
CA GLN A 61 -26.52 -0.54 -26.65
C GLN A 61 -25.96 -1.87 -27.17
N ALA A 62 -24.69 -2.18 -26.83
CA ALA A 62 -23.98 -3.34 -27.36
C ALA A 62 -24.51 -4.68 -26.83
N LEU A 63 -24.86 -4.76 -25.55
CA LEU A 63 -25.21 -6.02 -24.89
C LEU A 63 -26.72 -6.19 -24.70
N GLN A 64 -27.48 -5.09 -24.62
CA GLN A 64 -28.93 -5.13 -24.40
C GLN A 64 -29.74 -4.63 -25.59
N GLY A 65 -29.09 -4.20 -26.68
CA GLY A 65 -29.77 -3.74 -27.89
C GLY A 65 -30.59 -2.47 -27.68
N MET A 66 -30.32 -1.70 -26.62
CA MET A 66 -31.04 -0.47 -26.32
C MET A 66 -30.79 0.57 -27.41
N THR A 67 -31.78 1.43 -27.65
CA THR A 67 -31.57 2.61 -28.51
C THR A 67 -30.61 3.58 -27.82
N TYR A 68 -30.00 4.48 -28.61
CA TYR A 68 -29.15 5.53 -28.08
C TYR A 68 -29.88 6.34 -26.99
N GLU A 69 -31.12 6.77 -27.25
CA GLU A 69 -31.90 7.62 -26.35
C GLU A 69 -32.24 6.91 -25.02
N ASP A 70 -32.64 5.64 -25.08
CA ASP A 70 -32.93 4.83 -23.88
C ASP A 70 -31.67 4.61 -23.04
N ALA A 71 -30.56 4.25 -23.70
CA ALA A 71 -29.28 4.02 -23.04
C ALA A 71 -28.77 5.28 -22.33
N TRP A 72 -28.92 6.45 -22.95
CA TRP A 72 -28.51 7.73 -22.37
C TRP A 72 -29.45 8.25 -21.30
N THR A 73 -30.73 7.87 -21.32
CA THR A 73 -31.67 8.16 -20.24
C THR A 73 -31.27 7.45 -18.94
N ILE A 74 -30.76 6.22 -19.05
CA ILE A 74 -30.25 5.41 -17.92
C ILE A 74 -28.85 5.86 -17.50
N ALA A 75 -27.96 6.08 -18.48
CA ALA A 75 -26.56 6.44 -18.24
C ALA A 75 -26.36 7.93 -17.90
N ASP A 76 -27.44 8.70 -17.77
CA ASP A 76 -27.43 10.15 -17.51
C ASP A 76 -26.42 10.52 -16.41
N PRO A 77 -25.41 11.36 -16.72
CA PRO A 77 -24.37 11.74 -15.76
C PRO A 77 -24.93 12.42 -14.51
N ALA A 78 -26.11 13.06 -14.58
CA ALA A 78 -26.75 13.71 -13.45
C ALA A 78 -27.44 12.72 -12.49
N LYS A 79 -27.67 11.47 -12.91
CA LYS A 79 -28.37 10.43 -12.14
C LYS A 79 -27.43 9.36 -11.57
N GLN A 80 -26.13 9.48 -11.82
CA GLN A 80 -25.14 8.52 -11.36
C GLN A 80 -24.94 8.55 -9.84
N THR A 81 -24.92 7.37 -9.22
CA THR A 81 -24.71 7.19 -7.77
C THR A 81 -23.42 6.46 -7.41
N TRP A 82 -22.64 6.03 -8.42
CA TRP A 82 -21.46 5.17 -8.24
C TRP A 82 -20.37 5.84 -7.38
N LEU A 83 -20.19 7.17 -7.46
CA LEU A 83 -19.27 7.91 -6.58
C LEU A 83 -19.65 7.78 -5.10
N GLY A 84 -20.95 7.75 -4.81
CA GLY A 84 -21.46 7.47 -3.47
C GLY A 84 -21.07 6.07 -3.02
N ALA A 85 -21.21 5.07 -3.89
CA ALA A 85 -20.80 3.70 -3.61
C ALA A 85 -19.28 3.59 -3.33
N GLU A 86 -18.44 4.29 -4.10
CA GLU A 86 -16.99 4.36 -3.86
C GLU A 86 -16.65 5.04 -2.52
N LEU A 87 -17.34 6.13 -2.18
CA LEU A 87 -17.12 6.81 -0.90
C LEU A 87 -17.52 5.93 0.29
N PHE A 88 -18.70 5.33 0.25
CA PHE A 88 -19.18 4.46 1.34
C PHE A 88 -18.38 3.15 1.42
N GLY A 89 -17.95 2.60 0.28
CA GLY A 89 -17.02 1.47 0.23
C GLY A 89 -15.68 1.80 0.89
N MET A 90 -15.17 3.02 0.69
CA MET A 90 -13.90 3.47 1.29
C MET A 90 -14.05 3.64 2.80
N LEU A 91 -15.18 4.22 3.24
CA LEU A 91 -15.51 4.30 4.66
C LEU A 91 -15.63 2.92 5.30
N ALA A 92 -16.25 1.96 4.62
CA ALA A 92 -16.32 0.57 5.08
C ALA A 92 -14.94 -0.08 5.16
N ALA A 93 -14.06 0.14 4.18
CA ALA A 93 -12.67 -0.33 4.21
C ALA A 93 -11.90 0.23 5.41
N PHE A 94 -11.96 1.55 5.65
CA PHE A 94 -11.30 2.17 6.80
C PHE A 94 -11.91 1.75 8.14
N ALA A 95 -13.24 1.65 8.23
CA ALA A 95 -13.91 1.17 9.44
C ALA A 95 -13.49 -0.28 9.76
N THR A 96 -13.39 -1.13 8.74
CA THR A 96 -12.88 -2.51 8.86
C THR A 96 -11.46 -2.53 9.40
N LEU A 97 -10.56 -1.72 8.82
CA LEU A 97 -9.19 -1.59 9.29
C LEU A 97 -9.11 -1.08 10.74
N ILE A 98 -9.89 -0.06 11.12
CA ILE A 98 -9.91 0.49 12.48
C ILE A 98 -10.48 -0.53 13.48
N SER A 99 -11.46 -1.34 13.07
CA SER A 99 -12.17 -2.29 13.94
C SER A 99 -11.26 -3.35 14.57
N ILE A 100 -10.08 -3.61 13.99
CA ILE A 100 -9.11 -4.54 14.59
C ILE A 100 -8.53 -4.01 15.90
N LEU A 101 -8.53 -2.70 16.13
CA LEU A 101 -7.95 -2.10 17.35
C LEU A 101 -8.72 -2.47 18.62
N PRO A 102 -10.05 -2.26 18.72
CA PRO A 102 -10.81 -2.73 19.88
C PRO A 102 -10.76 -4.25 20.01
N LEU A 103 -10.80 -5.00 18.90
CA LEU A 103 -10.69 -6.46 18.93
C LEU A 103 -9.34 -6.92 19.49
N ALA A 104 -8.23 -6.32 19.04
CA ALA A 104 -6.89 -6.61 19.56
C ALA A 104 -6.79 -6.31 21.05
N TYR A 105 -7.37 -5.19 21.50
CA TYR A 105 -7.41 -4.82 22.92
C TYR A 105 -8.22 -5.84 23.74
N LEU A 106 -9.39 -6.27 23.26
CA LEU A 106 -10.21 -7.29 23.92
C LEU A 106 -9.45 -8.62 24.03
N LEU A 107 -8.84 -9.09 22.94
CA LEU A 107 -8.04 -10.31 22.92
C LEU A 107 -6.89 -10.22 23.93
N MET A 108 -6.09 -9.16 23.88
CA MET A 108 -4.94 -8.96 24.77
C MET A 108 -5.31 -8.76 26.25
N ASN A 109 -6.58 -8.54 26.60
CA ASN A 109 -7.03 -8.51 28.00
C ASN A 109 -7.56 -9.85 28.50
N THR A 110 -7.63 -10.87 27.65
CA THR A 110 -7.97 -12.23 28.09
C THR A 110 -6.79 -12.89 28.82
N LYS A 111 -7.10 -13.86 29.71
CA LYS A 111 -6.07 -14.64 30.43
C LYS A 111 -5.09 -15.37 29.50
N TYR A 112 -5.55 -15.77 28.31
CA TYR A 112 -4.72 -16.51 27.37
C TYR A 112 -3.72 -15.61 26.64
N PHE A 113 -4.15 -14.44 26.19
CA PHE A 113 -3.34 -13.55 25.33
C PHE A 113 -2.67 -12.38 26.07
N ASN A 114 -2.93 -12.18 27.37
CA ASN A 114 -2.36 -11.06 28.14
C ASN A 114 -0.82 -10.99 28.11
N GLU A 115 -0.13 -12.12 27.97
CA GLU A 115 1.33 -12.17 27.84
C GLU A 115 1.86 -11.44 26.57
N VAL A 116 1.02 -11.24 25.54
CA VAL A 116 1.43 -10.48 24.35
C VAL A 116 1.51 -8.98 24.65
N ARG A 117 0.74 -8.50 25.64
CA ARG A 117 0.77 -7.11 26.09
C ARG A 117 2.01 -6.91 26.97
N GLN A 118 3.01 -6.23 26.43
CA GLN A 118 4.26 -5.93 27.15
C GLN A 118 4.47 -4.41 27.21
N PRO A 119 5.15 -3.90 28.26
CA PRO A 119 5.54 -2.51 28.28
C PRO A 119 6.49 -2.20 27.11
N MET A 120 6.38 -0.99 26.58
CA MET A 120 7.37 -0.49 25.63
C MET A 120 8.75 -0.41 26.30
N PRO A 121 9.84 -0.71 25.58
CA PRO A 121 11.17 -0.64 26.21
C PRO A 121 11.51 0.79 26.64
N GLU A 122 12.15 0.96 27.79
CA GLU A 122 12.36 2.28 28.40
C GLU A 122 13.56 3.05 27.82
N LYS A 123 14.65 2.34 27.46
CA LYS A 123 15.96 2.96 27.17
C LYS A 123 16.07 3.71 25.84
N ILE A 124 15.20 3.45 24.85
CA ILE A 124 15.34 4.17 23.59
C ILE A 124 14.75 5.56 23.73
N HIS A 125 15.69 6.49 23.77
CA HIS A 125 15.43 7.90 23.60
C HIS A 125 15.57 8.28 22.14
N THR A 126 14.56 9.00 21.66
CA THR A 126 14.56 9.69 20.37
C THR A 126 15.91 10.37 20.16
N PRO A 127 16.52 10.26 18.96
CA PRO A 127 17.64 11.11 18.60
C PRO A 127 17.31 12.58 18.91
N LYS A 128 18.33 13.43 19.15
CA LYS A 128 18.12 14.89 19.25
C LYS A 128 17.20 15.33 18.11
N LYS A 129 16.29 16.28 18.38
CA LYS A 129 15.22 16.69 17.43
C LYS A 129 15.76 16.89 16.00
N SER A 130 16.92 17.54 15.86
CA SER A 130 17.61 17.73 14.58
C SER A 130 18.06 16.41 13.93
N THR A 131 18.70 15.53 14.69
CA THR A 131 19.14 14.21 14.22
C THR A 131 17.97 13.34 13.76
N TRP A 132 16.83 13.39 14.46
CA TRP A 132 15.64 12.64 14.04
C TRP A 132 15.18 13.06 12.64
N TRP A 133 15.09 14.38 12.39
CA TRP A 133 14.70 14.90 11.08
C TRP A 133 15.73 14.59 9.99
N ILE A 134 17.03 14.64 10.28
CA ILE A 134 18.06 14.29 9.31
C ILE A 134 17.91 12.82 8.90
N VAL A 135 17.86 11.90 9.87
CA VAL A 135 17.74 10.47 9.59
C VAL A 135 16.41 10.17 8.89
N ALA A 136 15.33 10.82 9.30
CA ALA A 136 14.03 10.67 8.64
C ALA A 136 14.06 11.16 7.19
N THR A 137 14.64 12.33 6.93
CA THR A 137 14.75 12.90 5.58
C THR A 137 15.61 12.02 4.68
N VAL A 138 16.71 11.45 5.20
CA VAL A 138 17.54 10.49 4.46
C VAL A 138 16.73 9.25 4.10
N ASN A 139 15.95 8.68 5.03
CA ASN A 139 15.08 7.53 4.74
C ASN A 139 13.99 7.89 3.71
N THR A 140 13.33 9.03 3.87
CA THR A 140 12.38 9.60 2.92
C THR A 140 13.01 9.72 1.53
N ALA A 141 14.22 10.24 1.42
CA ALA A 141 14.94 10.36 0.15
C ALA A 141 15.29 8.99 -0.44
N ILE A 142 15.78 8.04 0.37
CA ILE A 142 16.05 6.67 -0.08
C ILE A 142 14.78 6.04 -0.64
N ALA A 143 13.65 6.12 0.08
CA ALA A 143 12.38 5.56 -0.38
C ALA A 143 11.93 6.16 -1.72
N GLY A 144 11.98 7.49 -1.86
CA GLY A 144 11.62 8.18 -3.11
C GLY A 144 12.57 7.85 -4.27
N ILE A 145 13.89 7.96 -4.05
CA ILE A 145 14.92 7.68 -5.06
C ILE A 145 14.86 6.22 -5.50
N THR A 146 14.78 5.29 -4.55
CA THR A 146 14.69 3.86 -4.88
C THR A 146 13.43 3.54 -5.65
N TYR A 147 12.29 4.18 -5.31
CA TYR A 147 11.05 3.97 -6.05
C TYR A 147 11.21 4.30 -7.54
N TRP A 148 12.01 5.33 -7.88
CA TRP A 148 12.28 5.68 -9.29
C TRP A 148 12.91 4.54 -10.11
N PHE A 149 13.63 3.61 -9.48
CA PHE A 149 14.23 2.47 -10.17
C PHE A 149 13.26 1.30 -10.40
N PHE A 150 12.07 1.31 -9.77
CA PHE A 150 11.03 0.28 -9.95
C PHE A 150 9.82 0.80 -10.75
N ILE A 151 9.92 2.01 -11.31
CA ILE A 151 8.94 2.66 -12.18
C ILE A 151 8.75 1.98 -13.56
N PRO A 152 9.73 1.27 -14.16
CA PRO A 152 9.54 0.60 -15.44
C PRO A 152 8.58 -0.59 -15.38
N GLY A 153 7.29 -0.29 -15.30
CA GLY A 153 6.21 -1.26 -15.22
C GLY A 153 6.01 -2.12 -16.48
N TYR A 154 6.65 -1.79 -17.60
CA TYR A 154 6.57 -2.58 -18.85
C TYR A 154 7.81 -2.46 -19.76
N GLY A 155 8.90 -1.81 -19.31
CA GLY A 155 10.01 -1.40 -20.18
C GLY A 155 11.41 -1.54 -19.57
N LEU A 156 11.56 -2.42 -18.58
CA LEU A 156 12.84 -3.12 -18.35
C LEU A 156 12.81 -4.49 -19.04
N SER A 157 12.15 -4.53 -20.20
CA SER A 157 12.17 -5.62 -21.17
C SER A 157 13.61 -5.89 -21.63
N ASP A 158 14.10 -7.00 -21.11
CA ASP A 158 15.01 -8.03 -21.61
C ASP A 158 16.31 -8.20 -20.79
N ASN A 159 16.75 -7.23 -19.97
CA ASN A 159 18.16 -7.22 -19.52
C ASN A 159 18.49 -6.57 -18.16
N TRP A 160 17.64 -6.63 -17.13
CA TRP A 160 18.08 -6.37 -15.75
C TRP A 160 17.80 -7.58 -14.85
N LEU A 161 18.50 -7.66 -13.70
CA LEU A 161 18.63 -8.78 -12.74
C LEU A 161 17.38 -9.63 -12.39
N PHE A 162 16.18 -9.20 -12.79
CA PHE A 162 14.91 -9.89 -12.55
C PHE A 162 14.05 -10.09 -13.79
N ASP A 163 14.37 -9.45 -14.92
CA ASP A 163 13.69 -9.68 -16.20
C ASP A 163 14.28 -10.89 -16.94
N THR A 164 15.55 -11.21 -16.69
CA THR A 164 16.02 -12.58 -16.91
C THR A 164 15.42 -13.49 -15.86
N LYS A 165 14.26 -14.07 -16.15
CA LYS A 165 13.92 -15.42 -15.67
C LYS A 165 14.28 -15.68 -14.19
N ILE A 166 13.79 -14.86 -13.27
CA ILE A 166 13.33 -15.44 -11.99
C ILE A 166 11.88 -15.90 -12.22
N GLY A 167 11.49 -16.31 -13.42
CA GLY A 167 11.78 -17.60 -14.06
C GLY A 167 10.42 -18.12 -14.49
N ASP A 168 10.35 -19.27 -15.14
CA ASP A 168 9.09 -20.01 -15.30
C ASP A 168 8.51 -20.51 -13.94
N TYR A 169 8.75 -19.76 -12.85
CA TYR A 169 8.32 -20.04 -11.49
C TYR A 169 6.89 -19.54 -11.32
N THR A 170 6.00 -20.49 -11.05
CA THR A 170 4.56 -20.32 -10.76
C THR A 170 4.24 -19.43 -9.54
N VAL A 171 5.23 -18.82 -8.89
CA VAL A 171 5.13 -18.24 -7.54
C VAL A 171 5.04 -16.70 -7.53
N PHE A 172 5.59 -16.00 -8.54
CA PHE A 172 5.58 -14.53 -8.64
C PHE A 172 4.94 -14.05 -9.96
N ASN A 173 3.66 -14.33 -10.13
CA ASN A 173 2.85 -14.11 -11.34
C ASN A 173 2.06 -12.77 -11.36
N HIS A 174 2.22 -11.91 -10.35
CA HIS A 174 1.52 -10.61 -10.26
C HIS A 174 2.47 -9.46 -10.61
N GLY A 175 2.54 -9.05 -11.89
CA GLY A 175 3.61 -8.15 -12.35
C GLY A 175 3.69 -6.78 -11.65
N ILE A 176 2.56 -6.10 -11.39
CA ILE A 176 2.59 -4.84 -10.61
C ILE A 176 3.03 -5.10 -9.16
N ALA A 177 2.57 -6.19 -8.55
CA ALA A 177 2.94 -6.56 -7.19
C ALA A 177 4.44 -6.87 -7.08
N ASN A 178 5.03 -7.53 -8.08
CA ASN A 178 6.46 -7.85 -8.13
C ASN A 178 7.33 -6.59 -8.02
N GLY A 179 6.93 -5.50 -8.69
CA GLY A 179 7.61 -4.21 -8.57
C GLY A 179 7.60 -3.67 -7.13
N PHE A 180 6.46 -3.78 -6.44
CA PHE A 180 6.36 -3.42 -5.03
C PHE A 180 7.21 -4.32 -4.13
N GLU A 181 7.22 -5.63 -4.37
CA GLU A 181 8.02 -6.56 -3.57
C GLU A 181 9.52 -6.31 -3.69
N LEU A 182 10.02 -6.06 -4.90
CA LEU A 182 11.42 -5.71 -5.10
C LEU A 182 11.76 -4.38 -4.41
N TRP A 183 10.88 -3.39 -4.49
CA TRP A 183 11.05 -2.12 -3.79
C TRP A 183 11.06 -2.32 -2.26
N TYR A 184 10.14 -3.14 -1.71
CA TYR A 184 10.12 -3.50 -0.29
C TYR A 184 11.41 -4.21 0.12
N LEU A 185 11.85 -5.21 -0.64
CA LEU A 185 13.06 -5.97 -0.35
C LEU A 185 14.32 -5.09 -0.38
N LEU A 186 14.45 -4.21 -1.38
CA LEU A 186 15.57 -3.27 -1.46
C LEU A 186 15.56 -2.31 -0.28
N ASN A 187 14.42 -1.70 0.04
CA ASN A 187 14.31 -0.78 1.17
C ASN A 187 14.55 -1.46 2.51
N ALA A 188 14.11 -2.70 2.68
CA ALA A 188 14.41 -3.52 3.86
C ALA A 188 15.90 -3.82 3.97
N THR A 189 16.54 -4.15 2.86
CA THR A 189 17.98 -4.45 2.79
C THR A 189 18.82 -3.22 3.12
N ILE A 190 18.53 -2.07 2.51
CA ILE A 190 19.21 -0.80 2.83
C ILE A 190 18.98 -0.45 4.29
N CYS A 191 17.74 -0.54 4.77
CA CYS A 191 17.39 -0.18 6.14
C CYS A 191 18.05 -1.08 7.18
N ILE A 192 18.13 -2.40 6.96
CA ILE A 192 18.81 -3.30 7.91
C ILE A 192 20.32 -3.04 7.96
N ILE A 193 20.94 -2.70 6.82
CA ILE A 193 22.36 -2.31 6.77
C ILE A 193 22.56 -1.02 7.58
N LEU A 194 21.79 0.03 7.30
CA LEU A 194 21.88 1.31 7.99
C LEU A 194 21.62 1.17 9.50
N TRP A 195 20.61 0.40 9.87
CA TRP A 195 20.29 0.10 11.25
C TRP A 195 21.42 -0.68 11.93
N THR A 196 22.01 -1.68 11.26
CA THR A 196 23.12 -2.48 11.81
C THR A 196 24.34 -1.61 12.04
N VAL A 197 24.70 -0.76 11.07
CA VAL A 197 25.79 0.22 11.21
C VAL A 197 25.52 1.14 12.39
N TRP A 198 24.31 1.70 12.50
CA TRP A 198 23.93 2.54 13.63
C TRP A 198 24.03 1.80 14.98
N TYR A 199 23.55 0.57 15.06
CA TYR A 199 23.56 -0.25 16.28
C TYR A 199 24.99 -0.55 16.73
N LEU A 200 25.86 -0.95 15.80
CA LEU A 200 27.28 -1.24 16.08
C LEU A 200 28.06 0.02 16.45
N LEU A 201 27.88 1.13 15.72
CA LEU A 201 28.54 2.41 16.03
C LEU A 201 28.08 2.99 17.36
N THR A 202 26.81 2.81 17.73
CA THR A 202 26.30 3.23 19.04
C THR A 202 26.99 2.47 20.16
N LYS A 203 27.12 1.14 20.03
CA LYS A 203 27.87 0.32 20.98
C LYS A 203 29.34 0.67 21.06
N TRP A 204 29.96 0.98 19.92
CA TRP A 204 31.36 1.37 19.89
C TRP A 204 31.60 2.72 20.59
N ARG A 205 30.75 3.72 20.34
CA ARG A 205 30.92 5.09 20.91
C ARG A 205 30.46 5.24 22.35
N LYS A 206 29.43 4.50 22.77
CA LYS A 206 28.78 4.65 24.08
C LYS A 206 28.97 3.45 25.02
N GLY A 207 29.73 2.44 24.59
CA GLY A 207 29.95 1.20 25.33
C GLY A 207 28.99 0.07 24.93
N ARG A 208 29.44 -1.18 25.14
CA ARG A 208 28.74 -2.41 24.69
C ARG A 208 27.32 -2.58 25.28
N ASP A 209 27.05 -1.95 26.42
CA ASP A 209 25.79 -2.03 27.17
C ASP A 209 24.84 -0.85 26.92
N SER A 210 25.22 0.07 26.03
CA SER A 210 24.43 1.28 25.73
C SER A 210 23.10 1.00 25.04
N ILE A 211 22.98 -0.12 24.31
CA ILE A 211 21.77 -0.52 23.61
C ILE A 211 21.70 -2.04 23.46
N SER A 212 20.51 -2.61 23.61
CA SER A 212 20.23 -4.03 23.46
C SER A 212 19.13 -4.30 22.42
N LEU A 213 18.98 -5.57 22.02
CA LEU A 213 17.89 -5.99 21.13
C LEU A 213 16.50 -5.88 21.81
N HIS A 214 16.48 -5.90 23.15
CA HIS A 214 15.27 -5.65 23.92
C HIS A 214 14.83 -4.19 23.77
N ASP A 215 15.79 -3.27 23.80
CA ASP A 215 15.51 -1.83 23.74
C ASP A 215 14.83 -1.46 22.42
N VAL A 216 15.24 -2.07 21.30
CA VAL A 216 14.64 -1.88 19.97
C VAL A 216 13.33 -2.64 19.78
N GLY A 217 12.85 -3.37 20.78
CA GLY A 217 11.59 -4.12 20.74
C GLY A 217 11.68 -5.43 19.96
N LEU A 218 12.89 -5.97 19.74
CA LEU A 218 13.10 -7.23 19.04
C LEU A 218 13.06 -8.43 20.00
N THR A 219 13.63 -8.33 21.20
CA THR A 219 13.60 -9.44 22.18
C THR A 219 12.68 -9.13 23.36
N PHE A 220 12.13 -10.18 23.97
CA PHE A 220 11.26 -10.12 25.15
C PHE A 220 12.05 -10.00 26.45
N SER A 221 13.26 -10.57 26.50
CA SER A 221 14.13 -10.52 27.68
C SER A 221 15.24 -9.49 27.54
N THR A 222 15.59 -8.89 28.67
CA THR A 222 16.72 -7.96 28.84
C THR A 222 18.07 -8.67 28.72
N LYS A 223 19.17 -7.90 28.62
CA LYS A 223 20.50 -8.50 28.51
C LYS A 223 20.89 -9.22 29.80
N GLU A 224 20.51 -8.64 30.94
CA GLU A 224 20.79 -9.12 32.29
C GLU A 224 20.12 -10.47 32.52
N GLU A 225 18.86 -10.62 32.12
CA GLU A 225 18.11 -11.89 32.21
C GLU A 225 18.70 -13.02 31.34
N LEU A 226 19.56 -12.68 30.39
CA LEU A 226 20.17 -13.62 29.45
C LEU A 226 21.62 -13.96 29.80
N ALA A 227 22.31 -13.21 30.66
CA ALA A 227 23.77 -13.27 30.83
C ALA A 227 24.33 -14.70 31.01
N ASP A 228 23.70 -15.49 31.90
CA ASP A 228 24.22 -16.79 32.36
C ASP A 228 23.62 -18.00 31.63
N LEU A 229 22.85 -17.77 30.56
CA LEU A 229 22.21 -18.85 29.80
C LEU A 229 23.11 -19.39 28.67
N SER A 230 22.95 -20.67 28.33
CA SER A 230 23.54 -21.24 27.11
C SER A 230 22.94 -20.60 25.86
N LEU A 231 23.63 -20.62 24.71
CA LEU A 231 23.17 -19.96 23.47
C LEU A 231 21.73 -20.31 23.07
N VAL A 232 21.36 -21.60 23.14
CA VAL A 232 20.00 -22.06 22.83
C VAL A 232 18.99 -21.51 23.83
N LYS A 233 19.28 -21.59 25.14
CA LYS A 233 18.40 -21.04 26.18
C LYS A 233 18.29 -19.51 26.09
N LYS A 234 19.37 -18.82 25.70
CA LYS A 234 19.39 -17.39 25.40
C LYS A 234 18.41 -17.07 24.28
N ALA A 235 18.51 -17.76 23.14
CA ALA A 235 17.62 -17.54 22.00
C ALA A 235 16.16 -17.81 22.37
N THR A 236 15.86 -18.94 23.01
CA THR A 236 14.50 -19.31 23.42
C THR A 236 13.91 -18.30 24.41
N LYS A 237 14.68 -17.86 25.42
CA LYS A 237 14.21 -16.88 26.39
C LYS A 237 14.10 -15.48 25.78
N ALA A 238 15.03 -15.10 24.90
CA ALA A 238 15.03 -13.81 24.23
C ALA A 238 13.85 -13.64 23.29
N PHE A 239 13.52 -14.65 22.47
CA PHE A 239 12.42 -14.56 21.51
C PHE A 239 11.09 -15.09 22.04
N ASN A 240 11.09 -15.85 23.14
CA ASN A 240 9.90 -16.40 23.78
C ASN A 240 8.86 -16.96 22.77
N PRO A 241 9.10 -18.16 22.21
CA PRO A 241 8.25 -18.76 21.19
C PRO A 241 6.76 -18.81 21.56
N ARG A 242 6.44 -18.92 22.86
CA ARG A 242 5.06 -18.90 23.37
C ARG A 242 4.38 -17.55 23.15
N ILE A 243 5.08 -16.43 23.38
CA ILE A 243 4.50 -15.10 23.12
C ILE A 243 4.40 -14.86 21.61
N ILE A 244 5.40 -15.29 20.83
CA ILE A 244 5.36 -15.19 19.37
C ILE A 244 4.18 -15.99 18.79
N SER A 245 3.97 -17.24 19.23
CA SER A 245 2.85 -18.06 18.72
C SER A 245 1.50 -17.43 19.07
N LYS A 246 1.32 -16.93 20.29
CA LYS A 246 0.13 -16.16 20.67
C LYS A 246 -0.05 -14.90 19.83
N THR A 247 1.04 -14.20 19.50
CA THR A 247 1.02 -13.02 18.63
C THR A 247 0.55 -13.37 17.22
N ILE A 248 1.03 -14.48 16.66
CA ILE A 248 0.60 -15.00 15.35
C ILE A 248 -0.89 -15.35 15.38
N VAL A 249 -1.36 -16.01 16.44
CA VAL A 249 -2.78 -16.37 16.59
C VAL A 249 -3.66 -15.12 16.68
N ILE A 250 -3.26 -14.10 17.46
CA ILE A 250 -3.98 -12.82 17.48
C ILE A 250 -4.03 -12.23 16.08
N ALA A 251 -2.89 -12.14 15.38
CA ALA A 251 -2.85 -11.57 14.04
C ALA A 251 -3.76 -12.33 13.05
N ALA A 252 -3.79 -13.66 13.13
CA ALA A 252 -4.69 -14.49 12.33
C ALA A 252 -6.17 -14.20 12.64
N ILE A 253 -6.54 -14.02 13.91
CA ILE A 253 -7.90 -13.63 14.30
C ILE A 253 -8.25 -12.23 13.78
N LEU A 254 -7.34 -11.26 13.89
CA LEU A 254 -7.56 -9.89 13.41
C LEU A 254 -7.69 -9.85 11.88
N PHE A 255 -6.85 -10.58 11.16
CA PHE A 255 -6.96 -10.72 9.71
C PHE A 255 -8.25 -11.42 9.31
N GLY A 256 -8.56 -12.55 9.96
CA GLY A 256 -9.80 -13.30 9.73
C GLY A 256 -11.05 -12.49 10.01
N TRP A 257 -11.02 -11.59 11.00
CA TRP A 257 -12.10 -10.64 11.27
C TRP A 257 -12.33 -9.69 10.08
N MET A 258 -11.28 -9.04 9.59
CA MET A 258 -11.40 -8.14 8.43
C MET A 258 -11.86 -8.88 7.18
N TYR A 259 -11.26 -10.04 6.91
CA TYR A 259 -11.61 -10.89 5.78
C TYR A 259 -13.06 -11.38 5.89
N GLY A 260 -13.51 -11.74 7.09
CA GLY A 260 -14.89 -12.13 7.38
C GLY A 260 -15.89 -11.02 7.11
N LEU A 261 -15.61 -9.78 7.51
CA LEU A 261 -16.47 -8.64 7.21
C LEU A 261 -16.63 -8.39 5.71
N VAL A 262 -15.52 -8.46 4.96
CA VAL A 262 -15.53 -8.35 3.49
C VAL A 262 -16.31 -9.51 2.86
N PHE A 263 -16.06 -10.75 3.32
CA PHE A 263 -16.77 -11.94 2.85
C PHE A 263 -18.27 -11.83 3.06
N LEU A 264 -18.72 -11.41 4.25
CA LEU A 264 -20.14 -11.23 4.54
C LEU A 264 -20.76 -10.13 3.64
N SER A 265 -20.06 -9.01 3.43
CA SER A 265 -20.51 -7.97 2.52
C SER A 265 -20.68 -8.49 1.08
N GLN A 266 -19.71 -9.23 0.56
CA GLN A 266 -19.81 -9.79 -0.78
C GLN A 266 -20.87 -10.89 -0.88
N ALA A 267 -20.97 -11.76 0.12
CA ALA A 267 -21.93 -12.86 0.10
C ALA A 267 -23.39 -12.39 0.19
N PHE A 268 -23.68 -11.36 0.99
CA PHE A 268 -25.06 -10.91 1.23
C PHE A 268 -25.47 -9.68 0.41
N LEU A 269 -24.53 -8.79 0.09
CA LEU A 269 -24.82 -7.52 -0.59
C LEU A 269 -24.22 -7.46 -1.99
N ASN A 270 -23.33 -8.41 -2.36
CA ASN A 270 -22.54 -8.36 -3.59
C ASN A 270 -21.73 -7.05 -3.71
N VAL A 271 -21.24 -6.56 -2.56
CA VAL A 271 -20.49 -5.30 -2.45
C VAL A 271 -19.11 -5.57 -1.87
N GLU A 272 -18.10 -5.05 -2.56
CA GLU A 272 -16.70 -5.05 -2.13
C GLU A 272 -16.38 -3.78 -1.33
N PHE A 273 -15.45 -3.87 -0.38
CA PHE A 273 -14.97 -2.66 0.32
C PHE A 273 -13.89 -2.01 -0.52
N ARG A 274 -14.21 -0.88 -1.15
CA ARG A 274 -13.29 -0.20 -2.07
C ARG A 274 -13.43 1.30 -2.01
N GLY A 275 -12.35 2.00 -2.29
CA GLY A 275 -12.37 3.41 -2.65
C GLY A 275 -11.55 3.63 -3.91
N PHE A 276 -11.24 4.89 -4.20
CA PHE A 276 -10.38 5.25 -5.33
C PHE A 276 -9.07 4.48 -5.28
N TRP A 277 -8.90 3.57 -6.26
CA TRP A 277 -7.73 2.72 -6.47
C TRP A 277 -7.32 1.85 -5.27
N THR A 278 -8.19 1.70 -4.26
CA THR A 278 -7.98 0.85 -3.07
C THR A 278 -9.13 -0.15 -2.94
N MET A 279 -8.84 -1.40 -2.65
CA MET A 279 -9.85 -2.47 -2.72
C MET A 279 -9.50 -3.61 -1.78
N MET A 280 -10.48 -4.02 -0.99
CA MET A 280 -10.44 -5.19 -0.13
C MET A 280 -11.58 -6.10 -0.55
N LYS A 281 -11.23 -7.23 -1.15
CA LYS A 281 -12.18 -8.28 -1.58
C LYS A 281 -11.69 -9.65 -1.12
N THR A 282 -12.57 -10.64 -1.17
CA THR A 282 -12.19 -12.04 -1.00
C THR A 282 -11.26 -12.48 -2.14
N PHE A 283 -10.43 -13.49 -1.88
CA PHE A 283 -9.65 -14.11 -2.96
C PHE A 283 -10.61 -14.69 -4.01
N SER A 284 -10.33 -14.45 -5.30
CA SER A 284 -11.19 -14.94 -6.40
C SER A 284 -11.11 -16.45 -6.56
N ASP A 285 -9.99 -17.04 -6.20
CA ASP A 285 -9.66 -18.44 -6.36
C ASP A 285 -8.63 -18.87 -5.32
N LEU A 286 -8.39 -20.18 -5.24
CA LEU A 286 -7.41 -20.76 -4.33
C LEU A 286 -5.98 -20.34 -4.69
N GLN A 287 -5.69 -20.10 -5.97
CA GLN A 287 -4.35 -19.74 -6.42
C GLN A 287 -3.93 -18.40 -5.81
N ARG A 288 -4.80 -17.39 -5.81
CA ARG A 288 -4.51 -16.09 -5.16
C ARG A 288 -4.29 -16.20 -3.65
N ALA A 289 -4.95 -17.15 -2.99
CA ALA A 289 -4.72 -17.42 -1.58
C ALA A 289 -3.37 -18.11 -1.32
N VAL A 290 -2.87 -18.90 -2.29
CA VAL A 290 -1.53 -19.50 -2.25
C VAL A 290 -0.46 -18.44 -2.55
N ASP A 291 -0.69 -17.61 -3.57
CA ASP A 291 0.20 -16.52 -4.00
C ASP A 291 0.37 -15.47 -2.90
N PHE A 292 -0.54 -15.36 -1.94
CA PHE A 292 -0.38 -14.51 -0.76
C PHE A 292 0.92 -14.81 0.02
N TRP A 293 1.32 -16.06 0.19
CA TRP A 293 2.39 -16.41 1.15
C TRP A 293 3.81 -15.98 0.75
N PRO A 294 4.26 -16.15 -0.52
CA PRO A 294 5.54 -15.63 -0.98
C PRO A 294 5.68 -14.11 -0.80
N TYR A 295 4.65 -13.36 -1.20
CA TYR A 295 4.60 -11.90 -1.05
C TYR A 295 4.55 -11.50 0.42
N PHE A 296 3.77 -12.22 1.23
CA PHE A 296 3.71 -12.01 2.68
C PHE A 296 5.09 -12.12 3.33
N GLY A 297 5.93 -13.07 2.92
CA GLY A 297 7.29 -13.20 3.45
C GLY A 297 8.15 -11.96 3.22
N ILE A 298 8.12 -11.40 2.01
CA ILE A 298 8.90 -10.22 1.62
C ILE A 298 8.39 -8.97 2.33
N VAL A 299 7.08 -8.72 2.30
CA VAL A 299 6.50 -7.57 3.00
C VAL A 299 6.65 -7.69 4.51
N LEU A 300 6.60 -8.91 5.09
CA LEU A 300 6.88 -9.13 6.51
C LEU A 300 8.31 -8.76 6.86
N PHE A 301 9.29 -9.11 6.03
CA PHE A 301 10.67 -8.69 6.24
C PHE A 301 10.80 -7.16 6.23
N PHE A 302 10.21 -6.49 5.24
CA PHE A 302 10.14 -5.03 5.21
C PHE A 302 9.45 -4.45 6.45
N ALA A 303 8.34 -5.04 6.89
CA ALA A 303 7.58 -4.57 8.03
C ALA A 303 8.34 -4.74 9.36
N LEU A 304 9.09 -5.84 9.53
CA LEU A 304 9.94 -6.07 10.70
C LEU A 304 11.12 -5.09 10.74
N VAL A 305 11.67 -4.74 9.58
CA VAL A 305 12.82 -3.84 9.48
C VAL A 305 12.39 -2.37 9.50
N ASN A 306 11.74 -1.89 8.44
CA ASN A 306 11.43 -0.48 8.24
C ASN A 306 10.31 -0.03 9.18
N ALA A 307 9.17 -0.74 9.17
CA ALA A 307 8.02 -0.44 10.04
C ALA A 307 8.14 -1.04 11.46
N GLY A 308 9.30 -1.62 11.78
CA GLY A 308 9.59 -2.30 13.03
C GLY A 308 10.82 -1.71 13.71
N ILE A 309 11.98 -2.37 13.64
CA ILE A 309 13.19 -1.99 14.37
C ILE A 309 13.75 -0.61 13.98
N TYR A 310 13.48 -0.13 12.77
CA TYR A 310 13.90 1.21 12.37
C TYR A 310 12.98 2.28 12.98
N MET A 311 11.67 2.15 12.75
CA MET A 311 10.66 3.09 13.25
C MET A 311 10.55 3.09 14.78
N TYR A 312 10.45 1.91 15.39
CA TYR A 312 10.25 1.72 16.82
C TYR A 312 11.50 1.33 17.61
N GLY A 313 12.61 1.07 16.92
CA GLY A 313 13.92 0.99 17.54
C GLY A 313 14.67 2.29 17.36
N GLN A 314 15.33 2.50 16.22
CA GLN A 314 16.22 3.64 16.02
C GLN A 314 15.53 5.02 16.14
N LEU A 315 14.33 5.16 15.59
CA LEU A 315 13.62 6.44 15.49
C LEU A 315 12.45 6.59 16.47
N ARG A 316 12.37 5.70 17.49
CA ARG A 316 11.29 5.73 18.46
C ARG A 316 11.18 7.08 19.15
N MET A 317 10.00 7.65 19.09
CA MET A 317 9.68 8.88 19.77
C MET A 317 9.33 8.62 21.24
N LYS A 318 9.58 9.59 22.12
CA LYS A 318 9.01 9.55 23.48
C LYS A 318 7.48 9.70 23.43
N GLU A 319 6.81 9.17 24.44
CA GLU A 319 5.41 9.49 24.68
C GLU A 319 5.26 10.94 25.17
N TYR A 320 4.16 11.57 24.78
CA TYR A 320 3.77 12.90 25.21
C TYR A 320 2.78 12.81 26.38
N LYS A 321 2.42 13.96 26.96
CA LYS A 321 1.53 14.03 28.14
C LYS A 321 0.18 13.34 27.96
N ASN A 322 -0.28 13.22 26.71
CA ASN A 322 -1.56 12.61 26.38
C ASN A 322 -1.38 11.59 25.24
N THR A 323 -2.00 10.42 25.39
CA THR A 323 -2.14 9.36 24.39
C THR A 323 -2.56 9.88 23.02
N TYR A 324 -3.52 10.80 22.94
CA TYR A 324 -3.95 11.40 21.67
C TYR A 324 -2.82 12.17 21.00
N ILE A 325 -2.11 13.01 21.75
CA ILE A 325 -0.97 13.79 21.23
C ILE A 325 0.15 12.85 20.79
N THR A 326 0.43 11.80 21.57
CA THR A 326 1.41 10.77 21.20
C THR A 326 1.05 10.14 19.86
N HIS A 327 -0.19 9.68 19.69
CA HIS A 327 -0.64 9.09 18.43
C HIS A 327 -0.55 10.04 17.26
N THR A 328 -1.10 11.25 17.38
CA THR A 328 -1.13 12.21 16.28
C THR A 328 0.29 12.60 15.85
N VAL A 329 1.17 12.90 16.81
CA VAL A 329 2.55 13.28 16.50
C VAL A 329 3.32 12.11 15.90
N TRP A 330 3.17 10.90 16.44
CA TRP A 330 3.85 9.73 15.90
C TRP A 330 3.35 9.41 14.50
N PHE A 331 2.05 9.47 14.27
CA PHE A 331 1.41 9.22 12.98
C PHE A 331 1.98 10.14 11.89
N PHE A 332 1.87 11.45 12.05
CA PHE A 332 2.35 12.38 11.02
C PHE A 332 3.86 12.29 10.77
N LYS A 333 4.64 12.07 11.84
CA LYS A 333 6.10 11.90 11.71
C LYS A 333 6.48 10.59 11.03
N TYR A 334 5.80 9.50 11.33
CA TYR A 334 6.05 8.23 10.65
C TYR A 334 5.52 8.23 9.21
N CYS A 335 4.40 8.91 8.93
CA CYS A 335 3.97 9.18 7.56
C CYS A 335 5.04 9.97 6.80
N TYR A 336 5.60 11.03 7.38
CA TYR A 336 6.72 11.73 6.74
C TYR A 336 7.92 10.81 6.48
N LEU A 337 8.36 10.09 7.52
CA LEU A 337 9.50 9.16 7.47
C LEU A 337 9.35 8.11 6.37
N MET A 338 8.16 7.51 6.26
CA MET A 338 7.93 6.31 5.45
C MET A 338 7.30 6.61 4.09
N LEU A 339 6.52 7.68 3.97
CA LEU A 339 5.75 8.03 2.78
C LEU A 339 6.19 9.33 2.11
N GLY A 340 6.94 10.19 2.81
CA GLY A 340 7.31 11.51 2.27
C GLY A 340 8.01 11.42 0.91
N GLY A 341 8.84 10.39 0.69
CA GLY A 341 9.53 10.18 -0.57
C GLY A 341 8.59 9.80 -1.70
N LEU A 342 7.65 8.91 -1.41
CA LEU A 342 6.61 8.47 -2.34
C LEU A 342 5.66 9.62 -2.70
N VAL A 343 5.31 10.47 -1.72
CA VAL A 343 4.52 11.68 -1.97
C VAL A 343 5.28 12.62 -2.93
N VAL A 344 6.58 12.82 -2.72
CA VAL A 344 7.39 13.65 -3.64
C VAL A 344 7.41 13.04 -5.05
N VAL A 345 7.62 11.73 -5.19
CA VAL A 345 7.57 11.04 -6.50
C VAL A 345 6.24 11.29 -7.20
N MET A 346 5.13 11.08 -6.49
CA MET A 346 3.78 11.29 -7.01
C MET A 346 3.55 12.75 -7.44
N LEU A 347 3.97 13.71 -6.61
CA LEU A 347 3.84 15.15 -6.90
C LEU A 347 4.72 15.59 -8.08
N VAL A 348 5.91 15.02 -8.24
CA VAL A 348 6.78 15.33 -9.38
C VAL A 348 6.12 14.91 -10.70
N GLN A 349 5.46 13.75 -10.74
CA GLN A 349 4.83 13.28 -11.97
C GLN A 349 3.45 13.92 -12.22
N TYR A 350 2.56 13.87 -11.23
CA TYR A 350 1.16 14.27 -11.38
C TYR A 350 0.87 15.71 -10.93
N GLY A 351 1.76 16.32 -10.15
CA GLY A 351 1.57 17.69 -9.65
C GLY A 351 1.33 18.71 -10.76
N PRO A 352 2.17 18.78 -11.82
CA PRO A 352 1.93 19.72 -12.92
C PRO A 352 0.57 19.54 -13.59
N GLN A 353 0.11 18.30 -13.76
CA GLN A 353 -1.22 18.01 -14.33
C GLN A 353 -2.36 18.57 -13.49
N TRP A 354 -2.24 18.56 -12.16
CA TRP A 354 -3.26 19.15 -11.28
C TRP A 354 -3.33 20.68 -11.37
N PHE A 355 -2.30 21.33 -11.90
CA PHE A 355 -2.23 22.78 -12.09
C PHE A 355 -2.29 23.20 -13.58
N GLY A 356 -2.82 22.33 -14.45
CA GLY A 356 -3.03 22.63 -15.87
C GLY A 356 -1.78 22.49 -16.75
N GLY A 357 -0.69 21.96 -16.21
CA GLY A 357 0.49 21.56 -16.97
C GLY A 357 0.38 20.17 -17.57
N GLU A 358 1.37 19.77 -18.36
CA GLU A 358 1.46 18.41 -18.89
C GLU A 358 1.92 17.43 -17.80
N LEU A 359 1.57 16.15 -17.96
CA LEU A 359 2.14 15.10 -17.12
C LEU A 359 3.66 15.12 -17.29
N THR A 360 4.39 15.25 -16.19
CA THR A 360 5.85 15.25 -16.28
C THR A 360 6.29 13.90 -16.80
N SER A 361 6.92 13.87 -17.98
CA SER A 361 7.46 12.63 -18.51
C SER A 361 8.50 12.08 -17.52
N THR A 362 8.55 10.76 -17.38
CA THR A 362 9.56 10.10 -16.54
C THR A 362 10.99 10.23 -17.08
N ASN A 363 11.16 10.95 -18.19
CA ASN A 363 12.46 11.35 -18.73
C ASN A 363 13.13 12.50 -17.96
N LEU A 364 12.62 12.90 -16.78
CA LEU A 364 13.22 13.93 -15.92
C LEU A 364 14.72 13.68 -15.60
N VAL A 365 15.19 12.44 -15.71
CA VAL A 365 16.59 12.08 -15.45
C VAL A 365 17.42 11.97 -16.75
N GLY A 366 16.81 12.00 -17.94
CA GLY A 366 17.53 11.84 -19.22
C GLY A 366 17.95 10.41 -19.55
N TRP A 367 17.35 9.40 -18.89
CA TRP A 367 17.78 7.99 -18.97
C TRP A 367 17.10 7.20 -20.09
N GLY A 368 16.31 7.85 -20.96
CA GLY A 368 15.61 7.15 -22.05
C GLY A 368 14.59 6.11 -21.58
N LEU A 369 14.16 6.16 -20.32
CA LEU A 369 13.14 5.28 -19.75
C LEU A 369 11.77 5.78 -20.24
N ALA A 370 11.38 5.28 -21.42
CA ALA A 370 10.20 5.65 -22.19
C ALA A 370 8.88 5.56 -21.41
N ASP A 371 7.81 6.07 -22.03
CA ASP A 371 6.41 6.25 -21.57
C ASP A 371 5.68 5.07 -20.87
N THR A 372 6.33 3.92 -20.64
CA THR A 372 5.79 2.71 -19.98
C THR A 372 5.61 2.83 -18.46
N ASN A 373 5.85 4.02 -17.92
CA ASN A 373 6.16 4.29 -16.52
C ASN A 373 5.03 4.94 -15.70
N ARG A 374 3.90 5.26 -16.34
CA ARG A 374 2.77 5.98 -15.72
C ARG A 374 1.97 5.09 -14.76
N MET A 375 1.99 3.78 -15.00
CA MET A 375 1.20 2.77 -14.28
C MET A 375 1.72 2.41 -12.89
N MET A 376 3.02 2.59 -12.59
CA MET A 376 3.54 2.31 -11.24
C MET A 376 3.30 3.48 -10.30
N ILE A 377 3.58 4.72 -10.73
CA ILE A 377 3.39 5.90 -9.87
C ILE A 377 1.91 6.16 -9.59
N ILE A 378 0.99 5.89 -10.54
CA ILE A 378 -0.46 6.00 -10.26
C ILE A 378 -0.90 5.10 -9.09
N GLN A 379 -0.25 3.94 -8.89
CA GLN A 379 -0.54 3.07 -7.75
C GLN A 379 -0.23 3.76 -6.41
N LEU A 380 0.66 4.75 -6.38
CA LEU A 380 0.94 5.53 -5.17
C LEU A 380 -0.29 6.29 -4.68
N MET A 381 -1.21 6.66 -5.58
CA MET A 381 -2.45 7.36 -5.19
C MET A 381 -3.33 6.49 -4.29
N GLY A 382 -3.36 5.17 -4.51
CA GLY A 382 -4.04 4.21 -3.64
C GLY A 382 -3.14 3.68 -2.50
N ALA A 383 -1.86 3.43 -2.78
CA ALA A 383 -0.93 2.85 -1.81
C ALA A 383 -0.60 3.81 -0.66
N ILE A 384 -0.45 5.12 -0.90
CA ILE A 384 -0.10 6.10 0.14
C ILE A 384 -1.18 6.17 1.24
N PRO A 385 -2.49 6.36 0.92
CA PRO A 385 -3.54 6.33 1.93
C PRO A 385 -3.60 4.99 2.69
N MET A 386 -3.47 3.88 1.98
CA MET A 386 -3.49 2.54 2.58
C MET A 386 -2.31 2.33 3.55
N LEU A 387 -1.10 2.71 3.13
CA LEU A 387 0.10 2.64 3.97
C LEU A 387 0.02 3.59 5.17
N ALA A 388 -0.52 4.80 4.99
CA ALA A 388 -0.77 5.69 6.11
C ALA A 388 -1.68 5.00 7.14
N MET A 389 -2.75 4.36 6.68
CA MET A 389 -3.65 3.62 7.55
C MET A 389 -2.96 2.44 8.25
N THR A 390 -2.10 1.68 7.57
CA THR A 390 -1.33 0.60 8.23
C THR A 390 -0.30 1.14 9.22
N TYR A 391 0.30 2.32 9.01
CA TYR A 391 1.14 2.97 10.02
C TYR A 391 0.33 3.42 11.24
N PHE A 392 -0.88 3.95 11.04
CA PHE A 392 -1.78 4.25 12.14
C PHE A 392 -2.07 3.00 13.01
N LEU A 393 -2.41 1.87 12.38
CA LEU A 393 -2.63 0.60 13.08
C LEU A 393 -1.35 0.10 13.74
N SER A 394 -0.23 0.15 13.04
CA SER A 394 1.09 -0.26 13.54
C SER A 394 1.43 0.47 14.85
N ILE A 395 1.21 1.79 14.92
CA ILE A 395 1.50 2.59 16.13
C ILE A 395 0.66 2.09 17.31
N ASN A 396 -0.62 1.84 17.08
CA ASN A 396 -1.53 1.35 18.12
C ASN A 396 -1.12 -0.04 18.62
N LEU A 397 -0.86 -0.97 17.70
CA LEU A 397 -0.47 -2.33 18.04
C LEU A 397 0.89 -2.35 18.77
N TYR A 398 1.88 -1.61 18.27
CA TYR A 398 3.20 -1.53 18.90
C TYR A 398 3.14 -0.94 20.32
N ARG A 399 2.35 0.12 20.54
CA ARG A 399 2.22 0.73 21.88
C ARG A 399 1.59 -0.22 22.90
N GLN A 400 0.78 -1.19 22.45
CA GLN A 400 0.18 -2.19 23.32
C GLN A 400 1.10 -3.39 23.58
N THR A 401 1.90 -3.78 22.58
CA THR A 401 2.76 -4.99 22.68
C THR A 401 4.20 -4.70 23.06
N GLY A 402 4.66 -3.45 22.93
CA GLY A 402 6.07 -3.07 23.12
C GLY A 402 7.05 -3.77 22.18
N ARG A 403 6.57 -4.54 21.19
CA ARG A 403 7.37 -5.43 20.33
C ARG A 403 6.88 -5.34 18.89
N VAL A 404 7.81 -5.48 17.95
CA VAL A 404 7.58 -5.21 16.52
C VAL A 404 6.69 -6.24 15.82
N TYR A 405 6.46 -7.42 16.42
CA TYR A 405 5.87 -8.58 15.75
C TYR A 405 4.41 -8.39 15.33
N LEU A 406 3.51 -8.04 16.26
CA LEU A 406 2.08 -7.93 15.95
C LEU A 406 1.82 -6.87 14.88
N SER A 407 2.45 -5.70 15.03
CA SER A 407 2.35 -4.62 14.06
C SER A 407 2.92 -5.01 12.70
N ALA A 408 4.05 -5.72 12.65
CA ALA A 408 4.67 -6.12 11.39
C ALA A 408 3.87 -7.19 10.64
N ILE A 409 3.35 -8.19 11.36
CA ILE A 409 2.48 -9.23 10.79
C ILE A 409 1.21 -8.61 10.21
N MET A 410 0.55 -7.72 10.96
CA MET A 410 -0.67 -7.06 10.48
C MET A 410 -0.39 -6.13 9.31
N PHE A 411 0.72 -5.37 9.35
CA PHE A 411 1.14 -4.53 8.23
C PHE A 411 1.31 -5.37 6.96
N ALA A 412 2.09 -6.45 7.03
CA ALA A 412 2.34 -7.32 5.88
C ALA A 412 1.06 -7.98 5.36
N ALA A 413 0.23 -8.52 6.26
CA ALA A 413 -1.01 -9.17 5.88
C ALA A 413 -1.98 -8.22 5.15
N ILE A 414 -2.13 -6.98 5.63
CA ILE A 414 -3.00 -5.98 5.00
C ILE A 414 -2.47 -5.58 3.63
N GLN A 415 -1.16 -5.30 3.52
CA GLN A 415 -0.54 -4.87 2.26
C GLN A 415 -0.61 -5.95 1.19
N VAL A 416 -0.30 -7.20 1.55
CA VAL A 416 -0.31 -8.31 0.59
C VAL A 416 -1.72 -8.70 0.22
N TRP A 417 -2.66 -8.67 1.17
CA TRP A 417 -4.07 -8.89 0.85
C TRP A 417 -4.59 -7.84 -0.14
N PHE A 418 -4.23 -6.57 0.05
CA PHE A 418 -4.53 -5.52 -0.91
C PHE A 418 -3.94 -5.83 -2.29
N GLN A 419 -2.65 -6.18 -2.38
CA GLN A 419 -2.02 -6.50 -3.67
C GLN A 419 -2.66 -7.71 -4.36
N MET A 420 -2.83 -8.82 -3.65
CA MET A 420 -3.36 -10.07 -4.22
C MET A 420 -4.81 -9.97 -4.65
N THR A 421 -5.54 -8.95 -4.20
CA THR A 421 -6.96 -8.77 -4.52
C THR A 421 -7.23 -7.58 -5.42
N ALA A 422 -6.40 -6.53 -5.39
CA ALA A 422 -6.56 -5.36 -6.24
C ALA A 422 -5.80 -5.48 -7.58
N LEU A 423 -4.73 -6.27 -7.66
CA LEU A 423 -3.84 -6.30 -8.83
C LEU A 423 -4.15 -7.46 -9.79
N VAL A 424 -4.00 -7.18 -11.08
CA VAL A 424 -4.19 -8.13 -12.17
C VAL A 424 -3.12 -9.22 -12.09
N ALA A 425 -3.54 -10.48 -12.21
CA ALA A 425 -2.64 -11.61 -12.35
C ALA A 425 -2.41 -11.84 -13.85
N TYR A 426 -1.17 -12.11 -14.25
CA TYR A 426 -0.89 -12.61 -15.59
C TYR A 426 -1.11 -14.12 -15.56
N VAL A 427 -2.11 -14.58 -16.31
CA VAL A 427 -2.38 -16.00 -16.55
C VAL A 427 -1.74 -16.39 -17.87
#